data_AF-X0VYJ0-F1
#
_entry.id   AF-X0VYJ0-F1
#
_cell.length_a   1.000
_cell.length_b   1.000
_cell.length_c   1.000
_cell.angle_alpha   90.00
_cell.angle_beta   90.00
_cell.angle_gamma   90.00
#
_symmetry.space_group_name_H-M   'P 1'
#
loop_
_entity.id
_entity.type
_entity.pdbx_description
1 polymer ?
#
loop_
_entity_poly.entity_id
_entity_poly.type
_entity_poly.pdbx_seq_one_letter_code
_entity_poly.pdbx_strand_id
1 'polypeptide(L)'
;MRFTWIALIVLMASPVVSISAPAGGASQAATAPEVRTYGPGVVAVTFVGSFDAEAGKLPASYEIRTPDGQVAVTKVGRASQVRRLIHRGWPYKPVMAHTVFLVLEKPLKPKAACTVTVAKAVTGKALSLRCAFDPAGGAPELIKINQCGYLPDGPKVAFLGGWLGDLGALELKDLAKTFRVLDSAGGREAFTGRCELQIEADPASGES
;
A
#
# COMPACT_ATOMS: atom_id res chain seq x y z
N MET A 1 34.08 -15.19 13.77
CA MET A 1 32.62 -15.14 14.00
C MET A 1 31.96 -14.50 12.78
N ARG A 2 31.09 -15.20 12.08
CA ARG A 2 30.32 -14.65 10.95
C ARG A 2 29.01 -14.10 11.51
N PHE A 3 28.76 -12.80 11.30
CA PHE A 3 27.49 -12.17 11.63
C PHE A 3 26.48 -12.50 10.53
N THR A 4 25.52 -13.38 10.82
CA THR A 4 24.41 -13.66 9.92
C THR A 4 23.29 -12.67 10.22
N TRP A 5 23.06 -11.72 9.31
CA TRP A 5 21.95 -10.77 9.42
C TRP A 5 20.63 -11.50 9.11
N ILE A 6 19.76 -11.64 10.10
CA ILE A 6 18.39 -12.13 9.90
C ILE A 6 17.54 -10.91 9.51
N ALA A 7 17.29 -10.75 8.21
CA ALA A 7 16.27 -9.83 7.74
C ALA A 7 14.91 -10.52 7.89
N LEU A 8 13.96 -9.89 8.59
CA LEU A 8 12.58 -10.35 8.62
C LEU A 8 11.92 -9.94 7.31
N ILE A 9 12.14 -10.72 6.26
CA ILE A 9 11.44 -10.56 4.99
C ILE A 9 10.21 -11.47 5.06
N VAL A 10 9.06 -10.87 5.34
CA VAL A 10 7.77 -11.47 5.00
C VAL A 10 7.51 -11.08 3.53
N LEU A 11 8.04 -11.89 2.62
CA LEU A 11 7.66 -11.84 1.21
C LEU A 11 7.07 -13.18 0.87
N MET A 12 5.88 -13.16 0.28
CA MET A 12 5.57 -14.17 -0.71
C MET A 12 6.36 -13.75 -1.98
N ALA A 13 7.05 -14.68 -2.64
CA ALA A 13 8.25 -14.39 -3.46
C ALA A 13 8.14 -13.30 -4.57
N SER A 14 9.05 -12.31 -4.55
CA SER A 14 9.22 -11.28 -5.60
C SER A 14 10.31 -11.62 -6.63
N PRO A 15 10.22 -11.13 -7.87
CA PRO A 15 11.35 -10.62 -8.62
C PRO A 15 11.49 -9.10 -8.47
N VAL A 16 12.73 -8.63 -8.60
CA VAL A 16 13.20 -7.25 -8.42
C VAL A 16 12.47 -6.25 -9.32
N VAL A 17 11.96 -5.15 -8.73
CA VAL A 17 11.60 -3.93 -9.47
C VAL A 17 12.78 -2.97 -9.38
N SER A 18 13.53 -2.85 -10.48
CA SER A 18 14.55 -1.80 -10.64
C SER A 18 13.87 -0.48 -10.97
N ILE A 19 13.98 0.52 -10.09
CA ILE A 19 13.64 1.91 -10.40
C ILE A 19 14.94 2.63 -10.75
N SER A 20 15.15 2.89 -12.03
CA SER A 20 16.20 3.79 -12.49
C SER A 20 15.69 5.23 -12.35
N ALA A 21 16.31 6.04 -11.50
CA ALA A 21 16.04 7.47 -11.46
C ALA A 21 16.72 8.16 -12.65
N PRO A 22 16.04 9.05 -13.40
CA PRO A 22 16.74 9.92 -14.33
C PRO A 22 17.59 10.93 -13.53
N ALA A 23 18.87 11.01 -13.86
CA ALA A 23 19.71 12.12 -13.45
C ALA A 23 19.24 13.39 -14.19
N GLY A 24 18.74 14.39 -13.47
CA GLY A 24 18.53 15.72 -14.04
C GLY A 24 17.43 16.56 -13.38
N GLY A 25 17.84 17.69 -12.80
CA GLY A 25 17.06 18.92 -12.68
C GLY A 25 15.88 18.92 -11.70
N ALA A 26 15.95 19.79 -10.69
CA ALA A 26 14.83 20.13 -9.81
C ALA A 26 13.71 20.83 -10.61
N SER A 27 12.85 20.03 -11.25
CA SER A 27 11.55 20.47 -11.77
C SER A 27 10.47 20.14 -10.74
N GLN A 28 9.51 21.06 -10.53
CA GLN A 28 8.27 20.85 -9.78
C GLN A 28 7.31 19.89 -10.50
N ALA A 29 7.81 18.80 -11.10
CA ALA A 29 6.98 17.83 -11.77
C ALA A 29 6.02 17.21 -10.73
N ALA A 30 4.73 17.25 -11.03
CA ALA A 30 3.73 16.46 -10.32
C ALA A 30 4.15 14.99 -10.43
N THR A 31 4.32 14.32 -9.30
CA THR A 31 4.56 12.88 -9.29
C THR A 31 3.35 12.20 -9.94
N ALA A 32 3.60 11.29 -10.87
CA ALA A 32 2.53 10.53 -11.50
C ALA A 32 1.71 9.79 -10.42
N PRO A 33 0.39 9.68 -10.57
CA PRO A 33 -0.42 8.90 -9.65
C PRO A 33 0.06 7.45 -9.59
N GLU A 34 0.09 6.88 -8.38
CA GLU A 34 0.49 5.50 -8.14
C GLU A 34 -0.75 4.65 -7.83
N VAL A 35 -0.76 3.38 -8.25
CA VAL A 35 -1.81 2.42 -7.88
C VAL A 35 -1.19 1.19 -7.23
N ARG A 36 -1.80 0.70 -6.16
CA ARG A 36 -1.36 -0.48 -5.38
C ARG A 36 -2.55 -1.32 -4.94
N THR A 37 -2.29 -2.54 -4.49
CA THR A 37 -3.31 -3.43 -3.89
C THR A 37 -2.97 -3.69 -2.43
N TYR A 38 -3.98 -3.64 -1.57
CA TYR A 38 -3.90 -3.85 -0.12
C TYR A 38 -4.65 -5.14 0.25
N GLY A 39 -4.30 -6.22 -0.45
CA GLY A 39 -5.08 -7.46 -0.48
C GLY A 39 -6.00 -7.55 -1.70
N PRO A 40 -6.76 -8.65 -1.83
CA PRO A 40 -7.57 -8.90 -3.01
C PRO A 40 -8.81 -7.99 -3.08
N GLY A 41 -9.30 -7.49 -1.94
CA GLY A 41 -10.52 -6.68 -1.87
C GLY A 41 -10.30 -5.18 -1.87
N VAL A 42 -9.05 -4.70 -1.85
CA VAL A 42 -8.75 -3.27 -1.69
C VAL A 42 -7.68 -2.81 -2.68
N VAL A 43 -8.00 -1.76 -3.44
CA VAL A 43 -7.06 -1.09 -4.35
C VAL A 43 -6.85 0.33 -3.85
N ALA A 44 -5.61 0.81 -3.79
CA ALA A 44 -5.29 2.17 -3.40
C ALA A 44 -4.74 2.96 -4.59
N VAL A 45 -5.20 4.21 -4.74
CA VAL A 45 -4.67 5.16 -5.72
C VAL A 45 -4.15 6.39 -5.00
N THR A 46 -2.87 6.71 -5.20
CA THR A 46 -2.20 7.84 -4.56
C THR A 46 -1.98 8.96 -5.56
N PHE A 47 -2.50 10.15 -5.23
CA PHE A 47 -2.35 11.38 -5.99
C PHE A 47 -1.41 12.34 -5.25
N VAL A 48 -0.53 13.03 -5.97
CA VAL A 48 0.32 14.09 -5.39
C VAL A 48 0.02 15.40 -6.12
N GLY A 49 -0.43 16.41 -5.38
CA GLY A 49 -0.87 17.69 -5.97
C GLY A 49 -2.37 17.72 -6.27
N SER A 50 -2.76 17.86 -7.54
CA SER A 50 -4.15 18.06 -7.95
C SER A 50 -5.07 16.89 -7.57
N PHE A 51 -6.02 17.16 -6.68
CA PHE A 51 -7.03 16.22 -6.21
C PHE A 51 -8.26 16.98 -5.73
N ASP A 52 -9.44 16.61 -6.22
CA ASP A 52 -10.72 17.09 -5.71
C ASP A 52 -11.26 16.13 -4.66
N ALA A 53 -11.36 16.60 -3.41
CA ALA A 53 -11.71 15.77 -2.27
C ALA A 53 -13.18 15.33 -2.25
N GLU A 54 -14.09 16.10 -2.84
CA GLU A 54 -15.51 15.74 -2.86
C GLU A 54 -15.78 14.75 -3.99
N ALA A 55 -15.25 15.01 -5.19
CA ALA A 55 -15.33 14.05 -6.28
C ALA A 55 -14.60 12.73 -5.95
N GLY A 56 -13.47 12.81 -5.22
CA GLY A 56 -12.67 11.66 -4.84
C GLY A 56 -13.29 10.76 -3.76
N LYS A 57 -14.38 11.17 -3.10
CA LYS A 57 -15.13 10.33 -2.15
C LYS A 57 -16.19 9.45 -2.82
N LEU A 58 -16.53 9.73 -4.07
CA LEU A 58 -17.62 9.06 -4.76
C LEU A 58 -17.14 7.74 -5.37
N PRO A 59 -17.74 6.58 -5.05
CA PRO A 59 -17.40 5.32 -5.71
C PRO A 59 -17.53 5.39 -7.23
N ALA A 60 -18.52 6.14 -7.75
CA ALA A 60 -18.75 6.34 -9.18
C ALA A 60 -17.63 7.09 -9.91
N SER A 61 -16.70 7.75 -9.18
CA SER A 61 -15.51 8.36 -9.76
C SER A 61 -14.43 7.36 -10.16
N TYR A 62 -14.62 6.07 -9.81
CA TYR A 62 -13.66 5.01 -10.00
C TYR A 62 -14.30 3.81 -10.70
N GLU A 63 -13.66 3.34 -11.76
CA GLU A 63 -14.06 2.12 -12.46
C GLU A 63 -12.91 1.11 -12.42
N ILE A 64 -13.19 -0.11 -11.97
CA ILE A 64 -12.22 -1.20 -11.92
C ILE A 64 -12.60 -2.22 -12.99
N ARG A 65 -11.70 -2.46 -13.93
CA ARG A 65 -11.84 -3.51 -14.95
C ARG A 65 -10.82 -4.61 -14.76
N THR A 66 -11.28 -5.84 -14.87
CA THR A 66 -10.48 -7.08 -14.87
C THR A 66 -10.77 -7.86 -16.16
N PRO A 67 -9.99 -8.90 -16.49
CA PRO A 67 -10.31 -9.79 -17.60
C PRO A 67 -11.70 -10.45 -17.50
N ASP A 68 -12.20 -10.64 -16.28
CA ASP A 68 -13.51 -11.25 -16.01
C ASP A 68 -14.68 -10.24 -16.09
N GLY A 69 -14.38 -8.95 -16.29
CA GLY A 69 -15.36 -7.88 -16.37
C GLY A 69 -15.11 -6.74 -15.38
N GLN A 70 -16.12 -5.89 -15.22
CA GLN A 70 -16.10 -4.76 -14.31
C GLN A 70 -16.36 -5.23 -12.87
N VAL A 71 -15.60 -4.66 -11.92
CA VAL A 71 -15.78 -4.87 -10.48
C VAL A 71 -16.24 -3.55 -9.88
N ALA A 72 -17.37 -3.57 -9.18
CA ALA A 72 -17.89 -2.36 -8.54
C ALA A 72 -17.03 -1.97 -7.32
N VAL A 73 -16.90 -0.65 -7.11
CA VAL A 73 -16.36 -0.09 -5.87
C VAL A 73 -17.54 0.14 -4.92
N THR A 74 -17.48 -0.46 -3.73
CA THR A 74 -18.56 -0.40 -2.74
C THR A 74 -18.35 0.69 -1.71
N LYS A 75 -17.09 0.96 -1.34
CA LYS A 75 -16.71 2.00 -0.40
C LYS A 75 -15.44 2.70 -0.86
N VAL A 76 -15.31 3.97 -0.49
CA VAL A 76 -14.14 4.79 -0.76
C VAL A 76 -13.65 5.40 0.56
N GLY A 77 -12.38 5.16 0.87
CA GLY A 77 -11.67 5.78 1.99
C GLY A 77 -10.60 6.71 1.47
N ARG A 78 -10.19 7.67 2.31
CA ARG A 78 -9.11 8.60 1.94
C ARG A 78 -8.21 8.87 3.13
N ALA A 79 -6.91 8.86 2.89
CA ALA A 79 -5.90 9.39 3.79
C ALA A 79 -5.14 10.52 3.09
N SER A 80 -4.90 11.62 3.79
CA SER A 80 -4.12 12.75 3.30
C SER A 80 -2.89 12.95 4.17
N GLN A 81 -1.73 13.18 3.55
CA GLN A 81 -0.49 13.48 4.27
C GLN A 81 0.33 14.55 3.55
N VAL A 82 1.10 15.32 4.31
CA VAL A 82 2.12 16.22 3.75
C VAL A 82 3.26 15.36 3.23
N ARG A 83 3.46 15.32 1.91
CA ARG A 83 4.53 14.50 1.30
C ARG A 83 5.86 15.23 1.25
N ARG A 84 5.83 16.56 1.07
CA ARG A 84 7.01 17.43 1.15
C ARG A 84 6.63 18.87 1.42
N LEU A 85 7.60 19.65 1.87
CA LEU A 85 7.51 21.11 1.96
C LEU A 85 8.33 21.74 0.82
N ILE A 86 7.78 22.76 0.16
CA ILE A 86 8.52 23.59 -0.79
C ILE A 86 9.18 24.72 0.01
N HIS A 87 10.50 24.64 0.17
CA HIS A 87 11.32 25.61 0.90
C HIS A 87 11.62 26.87 0.07
N ARG A 88 10.58 27.52 -0.47
CA ARG A 88 10.70 28.78 -1.23
C ARG A 88 9.75 29.82 -0.66
N GLY A 89 10.31 30.80 0.07
CA GLY A 89 9.56 31.80 0.83
C GLY A 89 9.11 31.29 2.21
N TRP A 90 8.53 32.18 3.02
CA TRP A 90 7.88 31.84 4.29
C TRP A 90 6.43 32.32 4.28
N PRO A 91 5.45 31.50 4.71
CA PRO A 91 5.57 30.12 5.17
C PRO A 91 5.84 29.13 4.03
N TYR A 92 6.44 27.98 4.36
CA TYR A 92 6.67 26.91 3.38
C TYR A 92 5.34 26.33 2.88
N LYS A 93 5.27 26.06 1.57
CA LYS A 93 4.06 25.49 0.97
C LYS A 93 4.09 23.97 1.06
N PRO A 94 3.09 23.31 1.68
CA PRO A 94 3.02 21.86 1.70
C PRO A 94 2.57 21.34 0.34
N VAL A 95 3.14 20.21 -0.06
CA VAL A 95 2.65 19.38 -1.17
C VAL A 95 1.96 18.18 -0.54
N MET A 96 0.65 18.12 -0.74
CA MET A 96 -0.18 17.05 -0.22
C MET A 96 -0.11 15.81 -1.12
N ALA A 97 -0.15 14.65 -0.47
CA ALA A 97 -0.48 13.38 -1.12
C ALA A 97 -1.81 12.88 -0.56
N HIS A 98 -2.65 12.37 -1.45
CA HIS A 98 -3.97 11.82 -1.15
C HIS A 98 -4.00 10.37 -1.61
N THR A 99 -4.11 9.44 -0.67
CA THR A 99 -4.33 8.02 -0.95
C THR A 99 -5.81 7.74 -0.85
N VAL A 100 -6.41 7.26 -1.94
CA VAL A 100 -7.80 6.83 -2.00
C VAL A 100 -7.85 5.32 -2.00
N PHE A 101 -8.53 4.73 -1.01
CA PHE A 101 -8.72 3.30 -0.87
C PHE A 101 -10.09 2.91 -1.43
N LEU A 102 -10.10 1.97 -2.38
CA LEU A 102 -11.27 1.48 -3.09
C LEU A 102 -11.56 0.07 -2.60
N VAL A 103 -12.65 -0.10 -1.85
CA VAL A 103 -13.13 -1.42 -1.44
C VAL A 103 -13.96 -2.00 -2.57
N LEU A 104 -13.60 -3.20 -3.01
CA LEU A 104 -14.22 -3.86 -4.14
C LEU A 104 -15.39 -4.74 -3.69
N GLU A 105 -16.42 -4.82 -4.53
CA GLU A 105 -17.53 -5.77 -4.32
C GLU A 105 -17.05 -7.22 -4.36
N LYS A 106 -16.10 -7.50 -5.25
CA LYS A 106 -15.53 -8.84 -5.44
C LYS A 106 -14.01 -8.79 -5.34
N PRO A 107 -13.38 -9.76 -4.64
CA PRO A 107 -11.94 -9.84 -4.55
C PRO A 107 -11.30 -10.07 -5.93
N LEU A 108 -10.18 -9.41 -6.17
CA LEU A 108 -9.31 -9.67 -7.32
C LEU A 108 -8.72 -11.08 -7.21
N LYS A 109 -8.67 -11.78 -8.34
CA LYS A 109 -7.95 -13.04 -8.44
C LYS A 109 -6.43 -12.79 -8.34
N PRO A 110 -5.67 -13.68 -7.71
CA PRO A 110 -4.21 -13.62 -7.72
C PRO A 110 -3.64 -13.45 -9.14
N LYS A 111 -2.70 -12.52 -9.28
CA LYS A 111 -2.00 -12.12 -10.50
C LYS A 111 -2.90 -11.60 -11.63
N ALA A 112 -4.20 -11.38 -11.38
CA ALA A 112 -5.08 -10.81 -12.37
C ALA A 112 -4.73 -9.34 -12.59
N ALA A 113 -4.56 -8.96 -13.86
CA ALA A 113 -4.40 -7.57 -14.25
C ALA A 113 -5.70 -6.80 -13.93
N CYS A 114 -5.55 -5.58 -13.43
CA CYS A 114 -6.63 -4.64 -13.19
C CYS A 114 -6.30 -3.29 -13.84
N THR A 115 -7.32 -2.64 -14.38
CA THR A 115 -7.25 -1.23 -14.78
C THR A 115 -8.17 -0.42 -13.88
N VAL A 116 -7.63 0.63 -13.30
CA VAL A 116 -8.36 1.64 -12.52
C VAL A 116 -8.52 2.88 -13.38
N THR A 117 -9.74 3.17 -13.78
CA THR A 117 -10.08 4.44 -14.43
C THR A 117 -10.52 5.43 -13.36
N VAL A 118 -9.94 6.63 -13.38
CA VAL A 118 -10.30 7.72 -12.48
C VAL A 118 -10.96 8.84 -13.29
N ALA A 119 -12.12 9.28 -12.85
CA ALA A 119 -12.89 10.33 -13.51
C ALA A 119 -12.15 11.67 -13.56
N LYS A 120 -12.42 12.45 -14.60
CA LYS A 120 -11.87 13.80 -14.79
C LYS A 120 -12.14 14.73 -13.60
N ALA A 121 -13.29 14.58 -12.94
CA ALA A 121 -13.67 15.39 -11.79
C ALA A 121 -12.67 15.27 -10.61
N VAL A 122 -11.96 14.14 -10.48
CA VAL A 122 -11.03 13.91 -9.37
C VAL A 122 -9.69 14.62 -9.57
N THR A 123 -9.17 14.67 -10.80
CA THR A 123 -7.79 15.15 -11.07
C THR A 123 -7.69 16.23 -12.15
N GLY A 124 -8.82 16.70 -12.68
CA GLY A 124 -8.89 17.60 -13.83
C GLY A 124 -8.67 16.92 -15.20
N LYS A 125 -8.24 15.65 -15.21
CA LYS A 125 -8.10 14.79 -16.40
C LYS A 125 -8.54 13.36 -16.09
N ALA A 126 -9.02 12.64 -17.09
CA ALA A 126 -9.27 11.21 -16.94
C ALA A 126 -7.92 10.48 -16.83
N LEU A 127 -7.83 9.51 -15.92
CA LEU A 127 -6.63 8.68 -15.73
C LEU A 127 -6.99 7.22 -15.90
N SER A 128 -6.03 6.44 -16.39
CA SER A 128 -6.12 4.99 -16.48
C SER A 128 -4.82 4.39 -15.95
N LEU A 129 -4.90 3.70 -14.81
CA LEU A 129 -3.76 3.13 -14.10
C LEU A 129 -3.86 1.61 -14.13
N ARG A 130 -2.74 0.93 -14.32
CA ARG A 130 -2.69 -0.54 -14.33
C ARG A 130 -2.11 -1.07 -13.03
N CYS A 131 -2.72 -2.13 -12.52
CA CYS A 131 -2.31 -2.86 -11.35
C CYS A 131 -2.42 -4.37 -11.60
N ALA A 132 -1.85 -5.15 -10.69
CA ALA A 132 -2.20 -6.56 -10.54
C ALA A 132 -2.20 -6.87 -9.03
N PHE A 133 -3.15 -7.67 -8.59
CA PHE A 133 -3.10 -8.19 -7.23
C PHE A 133 -2.07 -9.31 -7.17
N ASP A 134 -0.90 -9.05 -6.63
CA ASP A 134 0.08 -10.09 -6.37
C ASP A 134 0.06 -10.44 -4.88
N PRO A 135 -0.43 -11.63 -4.48
CA PRO A 135 -0.32 -12.06 -3.09
C PRO A 135 1.14 -12.23 -2.68
N ALA A 136 2.07 -12.32 -3.64
CA ALA A 136 3.50 -12.33 -3.43
C ALA A 136 4.07 -10.95 -3.10
N GLY A 137 3.97 -9.99 -4.02
CA GLY A 137 4.50 -8.64 -3.88
C GLY A 137 3.66 -7.65 -3.05
N GLY A 138 2.86 -8.10 -2.09
CA GLY A 138 1.87 -7.28 -1.39
C GLY A 138 2.45 -6.22 -0.44
N ALA A 139 1.81 -5.04 -0.44
CA ALA A 139 2.00 -3.86 0.44
C ALA A 139 2.94 -4.06 1.66
N PRO A 140 4.27 -3.91 1.50
CA PRO A 140 5.23 -4.10 2.60
C PRO A 140 4.98 -3.15 3.77
N GLU A 141 4.34 -2.01 3.52
CA GLU A 141 3.91 -1.04 4.53
C GLU A 141 2.94 -1.61 5.56
N LEU A 142 2.25 -2.71 5.26
CA LEU A 142 1.37 -3.39 6.22
C LEU A 142 2.16 -4.12 7.30
N ILE A 143 3.42 -4.45 7.04
CA ILE A 143 4.26 -5.26 7.92
C ILE A 143 5.23 -4.34 8.66
N LYS A 144 5.08 -4.28 9.98
CA LYS A 144 5.84 -3.41 10.86
C LYS A 144 6.82 -4.24 11.66
N ILE A 145 8.09 -3.98 11.44
CA ILE A 145 9.22 -4.71 12.02
C ILE A 145 10.24 -3.71 12.55
N ASN A 146 11.14 -4.16 13.42
CA ASN A 146 12.35 -3.41 13.71
C ASN A 146 13.29 -3.47 12.49
N GLN A 147 13.54 -2.33 11.84
CA GLN A 147 14.38 -2.23 10.64
C GLN A 147 15.88 -2.44 10.92
N CYS A 148 16.32 -2.35 12.18
CA CYS A 148 17.70 -2.61 12.57
C CYS A 148 17.98 -4.09 12.87
N GLY A 149 16.92 -4.88 13.09
CA GLY A 149 17.00 -6.29 13.48
C GLY A 149 16.74 -6.53 14.97
N TYR A 150 17.11 -7.73 15.43
CA TYR A 150 16.78 -8.25 16.76
C TYR A 150 17.97 -8.99 17.37
N LEU A 151 18.04 -9.01 18.71
CA LEU A 151 19.00 -9.87 19.42
C LEU A 151 18.68 -11.36 19.18
N PRO A 152 19.70 -12.24 19.08
CA PRO A 152 19.49 -13.67 18.86
C PRO A 152 18.52 -14.30 19.88
N ASP A 153 18.73 -14.04 21.17
CA ASP A 153 17.95 -14.64 22.26
C ASP A 153 16.82 -13.72 22.79
N GLY A 154 16.65 -12.55 22.17
CA GLY A 154 15.59 -11.60 22.54
C GLY A 154 14.25 -11.92 21.88
N PRO A 155 13.13 -11.43 22.45
CA PRO A 155 11.82 -11.53 21.83
C PRO A 155 11.79 -10.80 20.48
N LYS A 156 11.06 -11.38 19.53
CA LYS A 156 10.92 -10.87 18.16
C LYS A 156 9.44 -10.72 17.88
N VAL A 157 9.00 -9.48 17.66
CA VAL A 157 7.61 -9.15 17.38
C VAL A 157 7.56 -8.38 16.08
N ALA A 158 6.57 -8.73 15.26
CA ALA A 158 6.20 -8.02 14.06
C ALA A 158 4.68 -7.81 14.10
N PHE A 159 4.24 -6.67 13.61
CA PHE A 159 2.82 -6.35 13.50
C PHE A 159 2.42 -6.38 12.03
N LEU A 160 1.22 -6.87 11.78
CA LEU A 160 0.58 -6.76 10.49
C LEU A 160 -0.68 -5.92 10.71
N GLY A 161 -0.80 -4.81 9.99
CA GLY A 161 -1.93 -3.90 10.15
C GLY A 161 -1.90 -2.81 9.08
N GLY A 162 -3.06 -2.25 8.78
CA GLY A 162 -3.17 -1.14 7.83
C GLY A 162 -4.28 -0.19 8.20
N TRP A 163 -4.10 1.09 7.87
CA TRP A 163 -5.12 2.12 8.03
C TRP A 163 -5.58 2.63 6.67
N LEU A 164 -6.88 2.56 6.42
CA LEU A 164 -7.54 2.93 5.16
C LEU A 164 -8.11 4.37 5.22
N GLY A 165 -7.53 5.22 6.07
CA GLY A 165 -7.97 6.61 6.22
C GLY A 165 -9.37 6.71 6.81
N ASP A 166 -10.25 7.41 6.10
CA ASP A 166 -11.66 7.58 6.46
C ASP A 166 -12.43 6.24 6.64
N LEU A 167 -11.91 5.10 6.17
CA LEU A 167 -12.51 3.76 6.36
C LEU A 167 -12.03 3.02 7.62
N GLY A 168 -11.07 3.57 8.37
CA GLY A 168 -10.53 2.91 9.57
C GLY A 168 -9.57 1.76 9.24
N ALA A 169 -9.55 0.74 10.08
CA ALA A 169 -8.60 -0.36 9.98
C ALA A 169 -8.86 -1.26 8.76
N LEU A 170 -7.80 -1.83 8.19
CA LEU A 170 -7.87 -2.81 7.12
C LEU A 170 -8.22 -4.19 7.70
N GLU A 171 -9.32 -4.77 7.24
CA GLU A 171 -9.71 -6.15 7.61
C GLU A 171 -8.71 -7.19 7.08
N LEU A 172 -7.95 -7.79 7.99
CA LEU A 172 -6.89 -8.76 7.67
C LEU A 172 -7.23 -10.21 8.05
N LYS A 173 -8.37 -10.46 8.69
CA LYS A 173 -8.73 -11.75 9.29
C LYS A 173 -8.59 -12.95 8.35
N ASP A 174 -8.95 -12.78 7.08
CA ASP A 174 -8.86 -13.84 6.07
C ASP A 174 -7.51 -13.91 5.36
N LEU A 175 -6.70 -12.86 5.46
CA LEU A 175 -5.39 -12.73 4.82
C LEU A 175 -4.24 -13.16 5.73
N ALA A 176 -4.39 -13.00 7.03
CA ALA A 176 -3.32 -13.08 8.01
C ALA A 176 -3.45 -14.33 8.90
N LYS A 177 -3.38 -15.53 8.31
CA LYS A 177 -3.44 -16.78 9.10
C LYS A 177 -2.06 -17.27 9.53
N THR A 178 -1.08 -17.11 8.66
CA THR A 178 0.29 -17.61 8.83
C THR A 178 1.29 -16.61 8.30
N PHE A 179 2.49 -16.60 8.88
CA PHE A 179 3.62 -15.83 8.38
C PHE A 179 4.84 -16.73 8.14
N ARG A 180 5.77 -16.22 7.35
CA ARG A 180 7.05 -16.85 7.03
C ARG A 180 8.16 -15.82 7.18
N VAL A 181 9.29 -16.26 7.69
CA VAL A 181 10.53 -15.49 7.73
C VAL A 181 11.47 -16.11 6.71
N LEU A 182 11.95 -15.29 5.78
CA LEU A 182 12.88 -15.73 4.76
C LEU A 182 14.31 -15.31 5.08
N ASP A 183 15.26 -16.20 4.85
CA ASP A 183 16.68 -15.88 4.81
C ASP A 183 16.96 -14.85 3.69
N SER A 184 17.79 -13.86 4.00
CA SER A 184 18.08 -12.75 3.09
C SER A 184 18.96 -13.15 1.91
N ALA A 185 19.81 -14.17 2.05
CA ALA A 185 20.76 -14.57 1.02
C ALA A 185 20.12 -15.43 -0.07
N GLY A 186 19.17 -16.30 0.30
CA GLY A 186 18.56 -17.26 -0.63
C GLY A 186 17.04 -17.19 -0.74
N GLY A 187 16.35 -16.35 0.04
CA GLY A 187 14.88 -16.32 0.10
C GLY A 187 14.27 -17.62 0.64
N ARG A 188 15.08 -18.47 1.27
CA ARG A 188 14.63 -19.76 1.83
C ARG A 188 13.89 -19.50 3.13
N GLU A 189 12.87 -20.31 3.39
CA GLU A 189 12.18 -20.23 4.67
C GLU A 189 13.11 -20.58 5.82
N ALA A 190 13.27 -19.64 6.75
CA ALA A 190 14.00 -19.83 7.99
C ALA A 190 13.05 -20.11 9.17
N PHE A 191 11.81 -19.62 9.12
CA PHE A 191 10.80 -19.82 10.15
C PHE A 191 9.38 -19.67 9.57
N THR A 192 8.40 -20.34 10.18
CA THR A 192 6.98 -20.10 9.94
C THR A 192 6.21 -20.09 11.25
N GLY A 193 5.13 -19.32 11.30
CA GLY A 193 4.26 -19.21 12.47
C GLY A 193 2.84 -18.82 12.11
N ARG A 194 1.98 -18.75 13.12
CA ARG A 194 0.61 -18.25 12.99
C ARG A 194 0.55 -16.80 13.43
N CYS A 195 -0.26 -16.01 12.75
CA CYS A 195 -0.57 -14.67 13.22
C CYS A 195 -1.63 -14.77 14.33
N GLU A 196 -1.50 -13.93 15.34
CA GLU A 196 -2.47 -13.81 16.43
C GLU A 196 -3.00 -12.39 16.44
N LEU A 197 -4.32 -12.26 16.57
CA LEU A 197 -4.95 -10.94 16.71
C LEU A 197 -4.54 -10.38 18.06
N GLN A 198 -3.83 -9.26 18.04
CA GLN A 198 -3.42 -8.59 19.27
C GLN A 198 -4.45 -7.55 19.71
N ILE A 199 -4.94 -6.73 18.78
CA ILE A 199 -5.93 -5.66 19.02
C ILE A 199 -6.80 -5.54 17.76
N GLU A 200 -8.13 -5.45 17.91
CA GLU A 200 -9.07 -5.40 16.78
C GLU A 200 -9.16 -4.00 16.13
N ALA A 201 -8.95 -2.94 16.91
CA ALA A 201 -8.82 -1.57 16.43
C ALA A 201 -8.06 -0.75 17.47
N ASP A 202 -6.76 -0.54 17.26
CA ASP A 202 -5.94 0.22 18.18
C ASP A 202 -6.31 1.71 18.10
N PRO A 203 -6.84 2.32 19.18
CA PRO A 203 -7.26 3.72 19.16
C PRO A 203 -6.09 4.70 18.97
N ALA A 204 -4.85 4.28 19.22
CA ALA A 204 -3.68 5.14 19.06
C ALA A 204 -3.20 5.21 17.60
N SER A 205 -3.29 4.11 16.85
CA SER A 205 -2.79 4.01 15.47
C SER A 205 -3.89 3.97 14.41
N GLY A 206 -5.11 3.57 14.77
CA GLY A 206 -6.23 3.34 13.85
C GLY A 206 -6.14 2.04 13.05
N GLU A 207 -5.24 1.13 13.43
CA GLU A 207 -4.98 -0.14 12.75
C GLU A 207 -5.55 -1.34 13.51
N SER A 208 -5.66 -2.48 12.81
CA SER A 208 -6.08 -3.79 13.31
C SER A 208 -5.06 -4.86 12.93
#